data_AF-A0A966Z4Y8-F1
#
_entry.id   AF-A0A966Z4Y8-F1
#
_cell.length_a   1.000
_cell.length_b   1.000
_cell.length_c   1.000
_cell.angle_alpha   90.00
_cell.angle_beta   90.00
_cell.angle_gamma   90.00
#
_symmetry.space_group_name_H-M   'P 1'
#
loop_
_entity.id
_entity.type
_entity.pdbx_description
1 polymer ?
#
loop_
_entity_poly.entity_id
_entity_poly.type
_entity_poly.pdbx_seq_one_letter_code
_entity_poly.pdbx_strand_id
1 'polypeptide(L)'
;MQKVTKPRVKKQPFQMIDVTLRDAHQCLWSTRMTTAQMYPILRQIDTSGYQYINILGGAVFDVMVRFLREDPWKRMTFLSQQLSTPTDALTRGQSIYTFELFADDVVDLNIQL
;
A
#
# COMPACT_ATOMS: atom_id res chain seq x y z
N MET A 1 42.52 -21.77 -24.99
CA MET A 1 41.36 -21.56 -24.10
C MET A 1 41.11 -20.06 -23.98
N GLN A 2 40.09 -19.51 -24.65
CA GLN A 2 39.71 -18.11 -24.50
C GLN A 2 39.01 -17.93 -23.15
N LYS A 3 39.52 -17.02 -22.32
CA LYS A 3 38.87 -16.63 -21.06
C LYS A 3 37.58 -15.89 -21.42
N VAL A 4 36.43 -16.53 -21.21
CA VAL A 4 35.12 -15.88 -21.30
C VAL A 4 34.97 -14.95 -20.10
N THR A 5 35.26 -13.66 -20.31
CA THR A 5 34.99 -12.61 -19.33
C THR A 5 33.49 -12.32 -19.33
N LYS A 6 32.78 -12.78 -18.29
CA LYS A 6 31.37 -12.42 -18.08
C LYS A 6 31.24 -10.89 -18.00
N PRO A 7 30.28 -10.27 -18.72
CA PRO A 7 30.07 -8.84 -18.65
C PRO A 7 29.75 -8.42 -17.21
N ARG A 8 30.41 -7.36 -16.74
CA ARG A 8 30.17 -6.78 -15.41
C ARG A 8 28.76 -6.21 -15.39
N VAL A 9 27.83 -6.88 -14.70
CA VAL A 9 26.46 -6.38 -14.50
C VAL A 9 26.55 -5.00 -13.81
N LYS A 10 25.97 -3.97 -14.42
CA LYS A 10 25.85 -2.65 -13.78
C LYS A 10 25.13 -2.82 -12.44
N LYS A 11 25.73 -2.38 -11.33
CA LYS A 11 25.07 -2.36 -10.03
C LYS A 11 23.85 -1.45 -10.13
N GLN A 12 22.66 -2.05 -10.19
CA GLN A 12 21.42 -1.31 -10.03
C GLN A 12 21.18 -1.09 -8.53
N PRO A 13 20.78 0.12 -8.11
CA PRO A 13 20.42 0.37 -6.72
C PRO A 13 19.22 -0.50 -6.34
N PHE A 14 19.28 -1.14 -5.16
CA PHE A 14 18.18 -1.91 -4.62
C PHE A 14 17.05 -0.96 -4.21
N GLN A 15 15.85 -1.24 -4.68
CA GLN A 15 14.66 -0.45 -4.36
C GLN A 15 13.85 -1.15 -3.26
N MET A 16 13.37 -0.37 -2.30
CA MET A 16 12.53 -0.83 -1.21
C MET A 16 11.16 -0.18 -1.30
N ILE A 17 10.16 -0.89 -0.80
CA ILE A 17 8.78 -0.46 -0.71
C ILE A 17 8.39 -0.49 0.77
N ASP A 18 7.80 0.59 1.26
CA ASP A 18 7.27 0.57 2.61
C ASP A 18 5.89 -0.10 2.64
N VAL A 19 5.70 -0.98 3.61
CA VAL A 19 4.43 -1.67 3.88
C VAL A 19 3.93 -1.42 5.29
N THR A 20 4.53 -0.48 6.01
CA THR A 20 4.23 -0.20 7.42
C THR A 20 2.78 0.23 7.61
N LEU A 21 2.27 1.07 6.71
CA LEU A 21 0.92 1.65 6.78
C LEU A 21 -0.20 0.69 6.30
N ARG A 22 0.15 -0.47 5.73
CA ARG A 22 -0.82 -1.48 5.24
C ARG A 22 -0.53 -2.87 5.77
N ASP A 23 0.48 -3.55 5.24
CA ASP A 23 0.65 -5.00 5.43
C ASP A 23 1.30 -5.35 6.78
N ALA A 24 2.16 -4.48 7.31
CA ALA A 24 2.84 -4.73 8.58
C ALA A 24 1.84 -4.91 9.73
N HIS A 25 0.91 -3.98 9.90
CA HIS A 25 -0.12 -4.09 10.95
C HIS A 25 -1.20 -5.12 10.60
N GLN A 26 -1.41 -5.43 9.32
CA GLN A 26 -2.26 -6.55 8.92
C GLN A 26 -1.70 -7.89 9.43
N CYS A 27 -0.38 -8.10 9.32
CA CYS A 27 0.31 -9.29 9.80
C CYS A 27 0.48 -9.32 11.33
N LEU A 28 0.80 -8.18 11.94
CA LEU A 28 1.26 -8.12 13.33
C LEU A 28 0.17 -7.71 14.32
N TRP A 29 -0.86 -6.99 13.88
CA TRP A 29 -1.84 -6.37 14.78
C TRP A 29 -3.27 -6.38 14.23
N SER A 30 -3.65 -7.45 13.55
CA SER A 30 -5.04 -7.67 13.07
C SER A 30 -5.63 -6.46 12.34
N THR A 31 -4.77 -5.73 11.63
CA THR A 31 -5.13 -4.57 10.80
C THR A 31 -5.68 -3.38 11.61
N ARG A 32 -5.36 -3.25 12.90
CA ARG A 32 -6.00 -2.29 13.83
C ARG A 32 -5.34 -0.91 13.93
N MET A 33 -4.40 -0.58 13.05
CA MET A 33 -3.80 0.75 13.06
C MET A 33 -4.82 1.82 12.60
N THR A 34 -5.11 2.78 13.48
CA THR A 34 -5.99 3.93 13.23
C THR A 34 -5.27 5.02 12.43
N THR A 35 -6.02 5.88 11.75
CA THR A 35 -5.41 7.01 11.01
C THR A 35 -4.61 7.92 11.95
N ALA A 36 -5.12 8.14 13.16
CA ALA A 36 -4.46 8.96 14.17
C ALA A 36 -3.10 8.38 14.61
N GLN A 37 -2.97 7.04 14.70
CA GLN A 37 -1.72 6.38 15.04
C GLN A 37 -0.69 6.42 13.91
N MET A 38 -1.13 6.54 12.66
CA MET A 38 -0.23 6.67 11.50
C MET A 38 0.44 8.04 11.45
N TYR A 39 -0.30 9.10 11.80
CA TYR A 39 0.15 10.48 11.62
C TYR A 39 1.56 10.81 12.17
N PRO A 40 1.94 10.40 13.39
CA PRO A 40 3.25 10.77 13.95
C PRO A 40 4.46 10.28 13.16
N ILE A 41 4.32 9.19 12.37
CA ILE A 41 5.44 8.55 11.67
C ILE A 41 5.53 8.92 10.18
N LEU A 42 4.48 9.52 9.60
CA LEU A 42 4.37 9.73 8.14
C LEU A 42 5.60 10.44 7.56
N ARG A 43 6.06 11.52 8.19
CA ARG A 43 7.23 12.29 7.71
C ARG A 43 8.51 11.47 7.68
N GLN A 44 8.70 10.57 8.64
CA GLN A 44 9.90 9.73 8.69
C GLN A 44 9.88 8.68 7.58
N ILE A 45 8.72 8.04 7.37
CA ILE A 45 8.54 7.09 6.26
C ILE A 45 8.76 7.80 4.91
N ASP A 46 8.15 8.96 4.72
CA ASP A 46 8.21 9.71 3.45
C ASP A 46 9.63 10.13 3.05
N THR A 47 10.49 10.40 4.03
CA THR A 47 11.86 10.85 3.78
C THR A 47 12.89 9.70 3.73
N SER A 48 12.45 8.45 3.87
CA SER A 48 13.33 7.28 3.94
C SER A 48 13.84 6.78 2.58
N GLY A 49 13.34 7.33 1.46
CA GLY A 49 13.81 6.99 0.11
C GLY A 49 13.20 5.71 -0.47
N TYR A 50 11.99 5.34 -0.04
CA TYR A 50 11.24 4.24 -0.63
C TYR A 50 10.82 4.55 -2.07
N GLN A 51 10.69 3.51 -2.89
CA GLN A 51 10.19 3.62 -4.25
C GLN A 51 8.71 4.02 -4.26
N TYR A 52 7.93 3.42 -3.36
CA TYR A 52 6.55 3.79 -3.06
C TYR A 52 6.15 3.31 -1.67
N ILE A 53 5.04 3.83 -1.16
CA ILE A 53 4.48 3.51 0.16
C ILE A 53 3.10 2.88 -0.02
N ASN A 54 2.92 1.70 0.56
CA ASN A 54 1.65 0.98 0.49
C ASN A 54 0.69 1.44 1.59
N ILE A 55 -0.43 2.04 1.18
CA ILE A 55 -1.36 2.73 2.09
C ILE A 55 -2.75 2.09 2.15
N LEU A 56 -3.12 1.26 1.16
CA LEU A 56 -4.45 0.66 1.09
C LEU A 56 -4.40 -0.76 0.51
N GLY A 57 -5.37 -1.58 0.89
CA GLY A 57 -5.64 -2.87 0.28
C GLY A 57 -5.82 -3.99 1.28
N GLY A 58 -6.06 -5.19 0.76
CA GLY A 58 -6.28 -6.38 1.58
C GLY A 58 -7.46 -6.20 2.54
N ALA A 59 -7.24 -6.49 3.82
CA ALA A 59 -8.26 -6.41 4.86
C ALA A 59 -8.48 -4.98 5.40
N VAL A 60 -7.63 -4.01 5.04
CA VAL A 60 -7.68 -2.66 5.61
C VAL A 60 -9.03 -1.99 5.37
N PHE A 61 -9.55 -2.07 4.15
CA PHE A 61 -10.81 -1.44 3.78
C PHE A 61 -11.99 -1.97 4.63
N ASP A 62 -12.14 -3.29 4.70
CA ASP A 62 -13.17 -3.94 5.52
C ASP A 62 -13.01 -3.62 7.01
N VAL A 63 -11.77 -3.64 7.50
CA VAL A 63 -11.47 -3.42 8.91
C VAL A 63 -11.76 -1.99 9.35
N MET A 64 -11.44 -1.02 8.50
CA MET A 64 -11.73 0.38 8.77
C MET A 64 -13.23 0.60 9.00
N VAL A 65 -14.06 0.06 8.12
CA VAL A 65 -15.51 0.19 8.20
C VAL A 65 -16.06 -0.58 9.40
N ARG A 66 -15.71 -1.86 9.55
CA ARG A 66 -16.33 -2.75 10.56
C ARG A 66 -15.88 -2.48 11.98
N PHE A 67 -14.60 -2.14 12.18
CA PHE A 67 -14.00 -2.13 13.52
C PHE A 67 -13.45 -0.78 13.95
N LEU A 68 -12.80 -0.05 13.04
CA LEU A 68 -12.23 1.26 13.38
C LEU A 68 -13.28 2.37 13.29
N ARG A 69 -14.40 2.12 12.60
CA ARG A 69 -15.45 3.12 12.30
C ARG A 69 -14.87 4.35 11.60
N GLU A 70 -13.92 4.11 10.71
CA GLU A 70 -13.25 5.14 9.91
C GLU A 70 -13.63 5.00 8.44
N ASP A 71 -13.66 6.13 7.74
CA ASP A 71 -13.92 6.18 6.30
C ASP A 71 -12.63 5.87 5.51
N PRO A 72 -12.58 4.77 4.74
CA PRO A 72 -11.40 4.35 4.00
C PRO A 72 -10.94 5.37 2.96
N TRP A 73 -11.89 6.06 2.32
CA TRP A 73 -11.58 7.07 1.32
C TRP A 73 -10.92 8.29 1.95
N LYS A 74 -11.44 8.74 3.11
CA LYS A 74 -10.83 9.85 3.85
C LYS A 74 -9.42 9.53 4.33
N ARG A 75 -9.15 8.31 4.80
CA ARG A 75 -7.78 7.90 5.17
C ARG A 75 -6.87 7.92 3.95
N MET A 76 -7.31 7.36 2.82
CA MET A 76 -6.52 7.36 1.58
C MET A 76 -6.17 8.78 1.14
N THR A 77 -7.17 9.67 1.03
CA THR A 77 -6.95 11.08 0.70
C THR A 77 -6.02 11.77 1.68
N PHE A 78 -6.19 11.55 2.99
CA PHE A 78 -5.32 12.12 4.01
C PHE A 78 -3.87 11.65 3.84
N LEU A 79 -3.63 10.36 3.70
CA LEU A 79 -2.28 9.81 3.54
C LEU A 79 -1.61 10.31 2.26
N SER A 80 -2.31 10.31 1.13
CA SER A 80 -1.80 10.83 -0.14
C SER A 80 -1.51 12.33 -0.11
N GLN A 81 -2.16 13.11 0.77
CA GLN A 81 -1.84 14.53 0.97
C GLN A 81 -0.63 14.76 1.88
N GLN A 82 -0.32 13.82 2.77
CA GLN A 82 0.79 13.94 3.72
C GLN A 82 2.11 13.36 3.19
N LEU A 83 2.05 12.51 2.16
CA LEU A 83 3.20 11.81 1.58
C LEU A 83 3.56 12.40 0.22
N SER A 84 4.85 12.66 0.01
CA SER A 84 5.40 13.10 -1.29
C SER A 84 5.91 11.91 -2.13
N THR A 85 6.27 10.82 -1.47
CA THR A 85 6.62 9.55 -2.09
C THR A 85 5.38 8.94 -2.74
N PRO A 86 5.48 8.35 -3.95
CA PRO A 86 4.35 7.70 -4.60
C PRO A 86 3.66 6.69 -3.68
N THR A 87 2.33 6.69 -3.67
CA THR A 87 1.54 5.75 -2.87
C THR A 87 0.85 4.72 -3.76
N ASP A 88 0.71 3.48 -3.29
CA ASP A 88 -0.05 2.45 -3.99
C ASP A 88 -1.14 1.82 -3.10
N ALA A 89 -2.09 1.19 -3.79
CA ALA A 89 -3.23 0.49 -3.21
C ALA A 89 -3.37 -0.89 -3.84
N LEU A 90 -3.58 -1.93 -3.02
CA LEU A 90 -3.79 -3.30 -3.48
C LEU A 90 -5.28 -3.61 -3.60
N THR A 91 -5.72 -4.00 -4.79
CA THR A 91 -7.06 -4.56 -5.05
C THR A 91 -6.96 -6.03 -5.48
N ARG A 92 -7.99 -6.82 -5.20
CA ARG A 92 -8.05 -8.24 -5.57
C ARG A 92 -9.04 -8.48 -6.71
N GLY A 93 -8.62 -8.23 -7.94
CA GLY A 93 -9.36 -8.57 -9.16
C GLY A 93 -10.87 -8.37 -9.03
N GLN A 94 -11.64 -9.40 -9.37
CA GLN A 94 -13.10 -9.37 -9.29
C GLN A 94 -13.68 -9.20 -7.88
N SER A 95 -12.89 -9.46 -6.85
CA SER A 95 -13.35 -9.39 -5.45
C SER A 95 -13.06 -8.06 -4.76
N ILE A 96 -12.30 -7.19 -5.42
CA ILE A 96 -11.94 -5.85 -4.93
C ILE A 96 -11.32 -5.95 -3.52
N TYR A 97 -12.04 -5.52 -2.48
CA TYR A 97 -11.61 -5.57 -1.08
C TYR A 97 -12.41 -6.59 -0.24
N THR A 98 -13.30 -7.36 -0.86
CA THR A 98 -14.21 -8.30 -0.17
C THR A 98 -13.87 -9.75 -0.50
N PHE A 99 -14.70 -10.71 -0.08
CA PHE A 99 -14.58 -12.12 -0.46
C PHE A 99 -15.63 -12.55 -1.50
N GLU A 100 -16.48 -11.64 -1.96
CA GLU A 100 -17.48 -11.88 -3.00
C GLU A 100 -16.96 -11.39 -4.35
N LEU A 101 -17.63 -11.79 -5.44
CA LEU A 101 -17.31 -11.34 -6.79
C LEU A 101 -18.27 -10.23 -7.19
N PHE A 102 -17.75 -9.19 -7.83
CA PHE A 102 -18.52 -8.07 -8.35
C PHE A 102 -18.64 -8.12 -9.88
N ALA A 103 -19.66 -7.46 -10.42
CA ALA A 103 -19.78 -7.25 -11.86
C ALA A 103 -18.68 -6.31 -12.37
N ASP A 104 -18.35 -6.40 -13.66
CA ASP A 104 -17.23 -5.68 -14.27
C ASP A 104 -17.37 -4.16 -14.14
N ASP A 105 -18.59 -3.63 -14.20
CA ASP A 105 -18.88 -2.19 -14.03
C ASP A 105 -18.51 -1.68 -12.63
N VAL A 106 -18.72 -2.50 -11.59
CA VAL A 106 -18.32 -2.19 -10.22
C VAL A 106 -16.80 -2.27 -10.06
N VAL A 107 -16.15 -3.25 -10.69
CA VAL A 107 -14.68 -3.40 -10.68
C VAL A 107 -14.03 -2.21 -11.40
N ASP A 108 -14.54 -1.82 -12.56
CA ASP A 108 -14.07 -0.67 -13.33
C ASP A 108 -14.24 0.64 -12.55
N LEU A 109 -15.39 0.82 -11.89
CA LEU A 109 -15.62 1.98 -11.03
C LEU A 109 -14.59 2.06 -9.88
N ASN A 110 -14.23 0.93 -9.28
CA ASN A 110 -13.24 0.90 -8.20
C ASN A 110 -11.85 1.36 -8.66
N ILE A 111 -11.48 1.19 -9.93
CA ILE A 111 -10.17 1.58 -10.47
C ILE A 111 -10.12 3.08 -10.81
N GLN A 112 -11.27 3.71 -11.05
CA GLN A 112 -11.36 5.12 -11.43
C GLN A 112 -11.29 6.10 -10.24
N LEU A 113 -11.40 5.59 -9.00
CA LEU A 113 -11.36 6.35 -7.74
C LEU A 113 -9.92 6.56 -7.25
#